data_AF-A0A558HQ69-F1
#
_entry.id   AF-A0A558HQ69-F1
#
_cell.length_a   1.000
_cell.length_b   1.000
_cell.length_c   1.000
_cell.angle_alpha   90.00
_cell.angle_beta   90.00
_cell.angle_gamma   90.00
#
_symmetry.space_group_name_H-M   'P 1'
#
loop_
_entity.id
_entity.type
_entity.pdbx_description
1 polymer ?
#
loop_
_entity_poly.entity_id
_entity_poly.type
_entity_poly.pdbx_seq_one_letter_code
_entity_poly.pdbx_strand_id
1 'polypeptide(L)'
;MFKQTVRTGMKVPVKHSFEYDHALFSLSPHEQEPAVHVHSGSNVSACLENSKAFHSEGQFVEEISSPIGTKKLAARMKGELVRVEGRVLDLVTPGSNLYSHWLLDLLPKIKVVTEAGYDVAKDFDRIIVNFYGSAFKKESFQLLGIDDGKVWDYKTHPKYFVADELVTVTAPRTRLYTPSWVAGFVSELFSADVAEPTPEKVYISRSKGNTRRILNEAVFVEKIAALGYKTYYCEDHSVATTAAVIRNATHIIAPHGAGLANIIFATPGTQVIELFCAHLSPEFYKMSLSRGLNYQAIQIPGAKGEMIDVANMDYTNDREYFHSMNMLADDALLSRRL
;
A
#
# COMPACT_ATOMS: atom_id res chain seq x y z
N MET A 1 5.49 25.08 14.51
CA MET A 1 4.99 24.19 13.44
C MET A 1 3.46 24.22 13.46
N PHE A 2 2.82 24.59 12.35
CA PHE A 2 1.37 24.60 12.21
C PHE A 2 0.84 23.19 11.88
N LYS A 3 -0.15 22.72 12.65
CA LYS A 3 -0.87 21.46 12.41
C LYS A 3 -2.28 21.77 11.92
N GLN A 4 -2.65 21.19 10.80
CA GLN A 4 -4.01 21.25 10.24
C GLN A 4 -4.60 19.85 10.16
N THR A 5 -5.75 19.64 10.79
CA THR A 5 -6.55 18.43 10.58
C THR A 5 -7.37 18.61 9.31
N VAL A 6 -7.04 17.85 8.27
CA VAL A 6 -7.72 17.96 6.97
C VAL A 6 -8.88 16.96 6.88
N ARG A 7 -8.67 15.75 7.45
CA ARG A 7 -9.69 14.69 7.49
C ARG A 7 -9.89 14.24 8.92
N THR A 8 -11.13 14.31 9.39
CA THR A 8 -11.51 13.80 10.71
C THR A 8 -11.59 12.28 10.67
N GLY A 9 -11.01 11.60 11.66
CA GLY A 9 -11.13 10.16 11.78
C GLY A 9 -12.57 9.74 12.11
N MET A 10 -12.93 8.53 11.71
CA MET A 10 -14.28 7.98 11.89
C MET A 10 -14.19 6.50 12.25
N LYS A 11 -15.11 6.04 13.11
CA LYS A 11 -15.33 4.61 13.33
C LYS A 11 -16.29 4.09 12.28
N VAL A 12 -15.86 3.09 11.52
CA VAL A 12 -16.67 2.44 10.50
C VAL A 12 -17.11 1.09 11.03
N PRO A 13 -18.41 0.86 11.27
CA PRO A 13 -18.87 -0.46 11.70
C PRO A 13 -18.60 -1.47 10.58
N VAL A 14 -18.02 -2.61 10.95
CA VAL A 14 -17.71 -3.68 10.02
C VAL A 14 -18.33 -4.96 10.57
N LYS A 15 -19.39 -5.43 9.92
CA LYS A 15 -19.93 -6.76 10.14
C LYS A 15 -19.17 -7.71 9.21
N HIS A 16 -18.22 -8.44 9.77
CA HIS A 16 -17.43 -9.41 9.02
C HIS A 16 -17.81 -10.85 9.40
N SER A 17 -17.52 -11.76 8.49
CA SER A 17 -17.67 -13.21 8.64
C SER A 17 -16.42 -13.89 8.09
N PHE A 18 -15.25 -13.32 8.40
CA PHE A 18 -14.00 -13.81 7.84
C PHE A 18 -13.68 -15.18 8.43
N GLU A 19 -13.73 -16.21 7.60
CA GLU A 19 -13.55 -17.61 8.01
C GLU A 19 -12.21 -17.87 8.70
N TYR A 20 -11.22 -16.99 8.44
CA TYR A 20 -9.87 -17.06 8.97
C TYR A 20 -9.57 -15.96 10.00
N ASP A 21 -10.59 -15.52 10.75
CA ASP A 21 -10.43 -14.53 11.82
C ASP A 21 -9.50 -15.06 12.93
N HIS A 22 -8.47 -14.28 13.27
CA HIS A 22 -7.42 -14.68 14.22
C HIS A 22 -7.14 -13.53 15.19
N ALA A 23 -6.89 -13.80 16.47
CA ALA A 23 -6.80 -12.79 17.54
C ALA A 23 -5.85 -11.60 17.23
N LEU A 24 -4.75 -11.82 16.51
CA LEU A 24 -3.76 -10.77 16.17
C LEU A 24 -4.14 -9.89 14.96
N PHE A 25 -4.98 -10.39 14.05
CA PHE A 25 -5.57 -9.60 12.97
C PHE A 25 -7.08 -9.44 13.14
N SER A 26 -7.56 -9.71 14.37
CA SER A 26 -8.97 -9.92 14.63
C SER A 26 -9.71 -8.71 14.15
N LEU A 27 -10.64 -8.98 13.26
CA LEU A 27 -11.44 -7.95 12.67
C LEU A 27 -12.28 -7.37 13.82
N SER A 28 -11.97 -6.14 14.18
CA SER A 28 -12.77 -5.43 15.16
C SER A 28 -14.16 -5.23 14.57
N PRO A 29 -15.24 -5.23 15.39
CA PRO A 29 -16.57 -4.87 14.91
C PRO A 29 -16.62 -3.44 14.33
N HIS A 30 -15.54 -2.67 14.51
CA HIS A 30 -15.34 -1.37 13.91
C HIS A 30 -13.92 -1.25 13.37
N GLU A 31 -13.77 -0.78 12.14
CA GLU A 31 -12.51 -0.25 11.64
C GLU A 31 -12.39 1.22 12.04
N GLN A 32 -11.15 1.68 12.20
CA GLN A 32 -10.86 3.06 12.54
C GLN A 32 -10.21 3.74 11.33
N GLU A 33 -10.92 4.67 10.72
CA GLU A 33 -10.31 5.65 9.85
C GLU A 33 -9.51 6.64 10.74
N PRO A 34 -8.18 6.77 10.53
CA PRO A 34 -7.39 7.70 11.31
C PRO A 34 -7.68 9.14 10.87
N ALA A 35 -7.61 10.09 11.80
CA ALA A 35 -7.55 11.49 11.41
C ALA A 35 -6.24 11.73 10.64
N VAL A 36 -6.31 12.50 9.55
CA VAL A 36 -5.13 12.83 8.75
C VAL A 36 -4.81 14.31 8.93
N HIS A 37 -3.58 14.55 9.38
CA HIS A 37 -3.06 15.86 9.70
C HIS A 37 -1.93 16.23 8.76
N VAL A 38 -1.90 17.49 8.34
CA VAL A 38 -0.76 18.11 7.67
C VAL A 38 -0.06 19.01 8.67
N HIS A 39 1.24 18.85 8.79
CA HIS A 39 2.10 19.66 9.63
C HIS A 39 3.04 20.46 8.73
N SER A 40 3.22 21.75 9.03
CA SER A 40 4.10 22.65 8.29
C SER A 40 4.93 23.50 9.26
N GLY A 41 6.17 23.81 8.92
CA GLY A 41 6.99 24.69 9.76
C GLY A 41 8.19 25.23 9.00
N SER A 42 8.76 26.31 9.52
CA SER A 42 9.96 26.94 8.98
C SER A 42 11.20 26.57 9.79
N ASN A 43 12.36 26.49 9.13
CA ASN A 43 13.64 26.10 9.72
C ASN A 43 13.54 24.77 10.50
N VAL A 44 12.90 23.76 9.90
CA VAL A 44 12.64 22.48 10.55
C VAL A 44 13.83 21.55 10.34
N SER A 45 14.44 21.12 11.44
CA SER A 45 15.43 20.05 11.43
C SER A 45 14.70 18.69 11.38
N ALA A 46 15.10 17.81 10.47
CA ALA A 46 14.42 16.54 10.26
C ALA A 46 15.37 15.37 9.98
N CYS A 47 14.88 14.17 10.32
CA CYS A 47 15.37 12.89 9.85
C CYS A 47 14.17 12.11 9.33
N LEU A 48 14.21 11.70 8.06
CA LEU A 48 13.07 11.07 7.36
C LEU A 48 13.33 9.60 7.02
N GLU A 49 14.27 8.92 7.67
CA GLU A 49 14.47 7.48 7.47
C GLU A 49 13.34 6.65 8.15
N ASN A 50 13.56 5.35 8.39
CA ASN A 50 12.57 4.45 9.02
C ASN A 50 12.08 4.88 10.42
N SER A 51 12.76 5.82 11.07
CA SER A 51 12.36 6.38 12.36
C SER A 51 12.40 7.90 12.24
N LYS A 52 11.25 8.49 11.88
CA LYS A 52 11.15 9.93 11.64
C LYS A 52 11.29 10.73 12.93
N ALA A 53 11.85 11.93 12.79
CA ALA A 53 11.78 12.96 13.82
C ALA A 53 11.89 14.36 13.22
N PHE A 54 11.27 15.31 13.90
CA PHE A 54 11.16 16.69 13.49
C PHE A 54 11.43 17.58 14.70
N HIS A 55 12.24 18.61 14.51
CA HIS A 55 12.55 19.61 15.52
C HIS A 55 12.34 21.00 14.92
N SER A 56 11.49 21.80 15.56
CA SER A 56 11.06 23.13 15.12
C SER A 56 10.92 24.03 16.34
N GLU A 57 11.23 25.32 16.21
CA GLU A 57 11.00 26.32 17.28
C GLU A 57 11.64 25.93 18.64
N GLY A 58 12.80 25.28 18.62
CA GLY A 58 13.53 24.88 19.82
C GLY A 58 13.04 23.60 20.51
N GLN A 59 12.05 22.89 19.93
CA GLN A 59 11.48 21.67 20.51
C GLN A 59 11.26 20.57 19.46
N PHE A 60 11.22 19.31 19.91
CA PHE A 60 10.79 18.20 19.07
C PHE A 60 9.27 18.21 18.91
N VAL A 61 8.81 17.89 17.70
CA VAL A 61 7.37 17.75 17.41
C VAL A 61 6.93 16.35 17.84
N GLU A 62 6.58 16.19 19.10
CA GLU A 62 6.36 14.90 19.76
C GLU A 62 5.32 14.02 19.03
N GLU A 63 4.24 14.62 18.54
CA GLU A 63 3.13 13.90 17.90
C GLU A 63 3.53 13.10 16.64
N ILE A 64 4.59 13.53 15.95
CA ILE A 64 5.04 12.94 14.67
C ILE A 64 6.50 12.51 14.71
N SER A 65 7.15 12.58 15.88
CA SER A 65 8.54 12.16 16.08
C SER A 65 8.60 10.85 16.86
N SER A 66 9.27 9.86 16.28
CA SER A 66 9.54 8.59 16.97
C SER A 66 10.67 8.74 18.00
N PRO A 67 10.65 8.01 19.13
CA PRO A 67 11.73 8.08 20.12
C PRO A 67 13.11 7.78 19.55
N ILE A 68 13.21 6.78 18.65
CA ILE A 68 14.45 6.42 17.96
C ILE A 68 14.90 7.55 17.03
N GLY A 69 13.98 8.14 16.27
CA GLY A 69 14.26 9.27 15.39
C GLY A 69 14.74 10.49 16.17
N THR A 70 14.08 10.82 17.28
CA THR A 70 14.43 11.95 18.16
C THR A 70 15.84 11.81 18.68
N LYS A 71 16.21 10.63 19.21
CA LYS A 71 17.58 10.34 19.67
C LYS A 71 18.60 10.51 18.54
N LYS A 72 18.30 9.99 17.35
CA LYS A 72 19.19 10.10 16.18
C LYS A 72 19.37 11.56 15.72
N LEU A 73 18.29 12.32 15.62
CA LEU A 73 18.35 13.71 15.16
C LEU A 73 19.04 14.61 16.20
N ALA A 74 18.72 14.47 17.49
CA ALA A 74 19.34 15.24 18.58
C ALA A 74 20.88 15.10 18.59
N ALA A 75 21.40 13.90 18.29
CA ALA A 75 22.82 13.65 18.22
C ALA A 75 23.54 14.42 17.09
N ARG A 76 22.81 14.82 16.04
CA ARG A 76 23.36 15.48 14.82
C ARG A 76 23.16 17.00 14.78
N MET A 77 22.19 17.51 15.54
CA MET A 77 21.87 18.94 15.59
C MET A 77 23.03 19.84 16.06
N LYS A 78 24.11 19.28 16.60
CA LYS A 78 25.29 20.04 17.07
C LYS A 78 26.29 20.42 15.95
N GLY A 79 26.05 20.05 14.69
CA GLY A 79 26.90 20.50 13.57
C GLY A 79 26.86 19.70 12.27
N GLU A 80 25.97 18.71 12.13
CA GLU A 80 25.94 17.81 10.95
C GLU A 80 24.67 17.93 10.09
N LEU A 81 23.91 19.01 10.26
CA LEU A 81 22.70 19.21 9.45
C LEU A 81 23.05 19.85 8.11
N VAL A 82 22.68 19.19 7.03
CA VAL A 82 22.69 19.78 5.69
C VAL A 82 21.53 20.76 5.58
N ARG A 83 21.76 21.97 5.09
CA ARG A 83 20.67 22.90 4.78
C ARG A 83 20.03 22.53 3.45
N VAL A 84 18.70 22.44 3.42
CA VAL A 84 17.89 22.26 2.22
C VAL A 84 17.07 23.52 2.03
N GLU A 85 17.38 24.26 0.97
CA GLU A 85 16.69 25.52 0.65
C GLU A 85 15.30 25.25 0.10
N GLY A 86 14.37 26.19 0.36
CA GLY A 86 13.01 26.14 -0.16
C GLY A 86 12.05 25.23 0.61
N ARG A 87 10.93 24.89 -0.03
CA ARG A 87 9.85 24.09 0.56
C ARG A 87 9.99 22.61 0.22
N VAL A 88 10.06 21.80 1.28
CA VAL A 88 10.21 20.34 1.20
C VAL A 88 8.90 19.66 1.59
N LEU A 89 8.44 18.71 0.79
CA LEU A 89 7.35 17.79 1.14
C LEU A 89 7.90 16.43 1.57
N ASP A 90 7.54 15.98 2.76
CA ASP A 90 7.80 14.63 3.25
C ASP A 90 6.61 13.69 2.95
N LEU A 91 6.80 12.80 1.98
CA LEU A 91 5.88 11.69 1.65
C LEU A 91 6.43 10.33 2.09
N VAL A 92 7.52 10.28 2.85
CA VAL A 92 8.12 9.02 3.29
C VAL A 92 7.08 8.19 4.05
N THR A 93 6.96 6.93 3.67
CA THR A 93 5.89 6.04 4.09
C THR A 93 6.46 4.63 4.29
N PRO A 94 6.34 4.04 5.50
CA PRO A 94 6.80 2.67 5.75
C PRO A 94 6.25 1.69 4.71
N GLY A 95 7.11 0.82 4.17
CA GLY A 95 6.71 -0.19 3.19
C GLY A 95 6.51 0.33 1.75
N SER A 96 6.65 1.63 1.46
CA SER A 96 6.44 2.18 0.10
C SER A 96 7.49 1.78 -0.96
N ASN A 97 8.44 0.90 -0.61
CA ASN A 97 9.15 0.10 -1.60
C ASN A 97 8.24 -0.92 -2.30
N LEU A 98 7.18 -1.36 -1.63
CA LEU A 98 6.17 -2.29 -2.13
C LEU A 98 5.06 -1.53 -2.86
N TYR A 99 4.54 -2.15 -3.92
CA TYR A 99 3.49 -1.59 -4.77
C TYR A 99 2.22 -1.22 -4.00
N SER A 100 1.73 -2.09 -3.10
CA SER A 100 0.50 -1.83 -2.33
C SER A 100 0.62 -0.61 -1.42
N HIS A 101 1.72 -0.45 -0.69
CA HIS A 101 1.91 0.71 0.19
C HIS A 101 2.12 2.01 -0.58
N TRP A 102 2.75 1.96 -1.76
CA TRP A 102 2.82 3.14 -2.62
C TRP A 102 1.41 3.61 -3.00
N LEU A 103 0.60 2.68 -3.49
CA LEU A 103 -0.75 2.95 -3.98
C LEU A 103 -1.70 3.39 -2.85
N LEU A 104 -1.67 2.69 -1.72
CA LEU A 104 -2.69 2.79 -0.67
C LEU A 104 -2.28 3.70 0.51
N ASP A 105 -0.99 3.93 0.72
CA ASP A 105 -0.47 4.70 1.86
C ASP A 105 0.24 5.99 1.44
N LEU A 106 1.00 5.98 0.35
CA LEU A 106 1.75 7.16 -0.11
C LEU A 106 0.93 8.08 -1.00
N LEU A 107 0.35 7.60 -2.10
CA LEU A 107 -0.40 8.46 -3.02
C LEU A 107 -1.54 9.24 -2.34
N PRO A 108 -2.34 8.66 -1.42
CA PRO A 108 -3.43 9.38 -0.79
C PRO A 108 -2.97 10.56 0.09
N LYS A 109 -1.70 10.58 0.51
CA LYS A 109 -1.12 11.75 1.19
C LYS A 109 -1.09 12.98 0.30
N ILE A 110 -0.89 12.82 -1.00
CA ILE A 110 -0.88 13.93 -1.97
C ILE A 110 -2.26 14.58 -2.04
N LYS A 111 -3.34 13.79 -2.02
CA LYS A 111 -4.71 14.31 -1.92
C LYS A 111 -4.90 15.16 -0.67
N VAL A 112 -4.44 14.68 0.49
CA VAL A 112 -4.61 15.40 1.76
C VAL A 112 -3.78 16.69 1.78
N VAL A 113 -2.57 16.68 1.23
CA VAL A 113 -1.74 17.89 1.07
C VAL A 113 -2.40 18.89 0.12
N THR A 114 -3.03 18.40 -0.96
CA THR A 114 -3.80 19.24 -1.88
C THR A 114 -5.01 19.87 -1.19
N GLU A 115 -5.73 19.10 -0.38
CA GLU A 115 -6.87 19.57 0.43
C GLU A 115 -6.46 20.54 1.54
N ALA A 116 -5.20 20.52 1.98
CA ALA A 116 -4.63 21.52 2.87
C ALA A 116 -4.29 22.84 2.17
N GLY A 117 -4.50 22.95 0.86
CA GLY A 117 -4.34 24.17 0.07
C GLY A 117 -3.02 24.28 -0.68
N TYR A 118 -2.22 23.22 -0.77
CA TYR A 118 -0.99 23.21 -1.56
C TYR A 118 -1.22 22.66 -2.97
N ASP A 119 -0.62 23.29 -3.98
CA ASP A 119 -0.42 22.66 -5.29
C ASP A 119 0.87 21.83 -5.24
N VAL A 120 0.76 20.50 -5.07
CA VAL A 120 1.93 19.62 -4.86
C VAL A 120 2.95 19.70 -6.01
N ALA A 121 2.49 19.92 -7.24
CA ALA A 121 3.36 20.02 -8.40
C ALA A 121 4.15 21.34 -8.43
N LYS A 122 3.54 22.43 -7.95
CA LYS A 122 4.12 23.79 -8.06
C LYS A 122 4.80 24.29 -6.80
N ASP A 123 4.19 24.04 -5.64
CA ASP A 123 4.54 24.72 -4.38
C ASP A 123 5.78 24.15 -3.69
N PHE A 124 6.25 22.97 -4.11
CA PHE A 124 7.39 22.29 -3.50
C PHE A 124 8.61 22.32 -4.40
N ASP A 125 9.75 22.66 -3.82
CA ASP A 125 11.06 22.58 -4.45
C ASP A 125 11.59 21.14 -4.42
N ARG A 126 11.29 20.40 -3.35
CA ARG A 126 11.68 19.00 -3.17
C ARG A 126 10.55 18.17 -2.58
N ILE A 127 10.42 16.94 -3.07
CA ILE A 127 9.49 15.93 -2.55
C ILE A 127 10.30 14.70 -2.16
N ILE A 128 10.25 14.31 -0.89
CA ILE A 128 11.01 13.18 -0.36
C ILE A 128 10.11 11.96 -0.23
N VAL A 129 10.53 10.85 -0.85
CA VAL A 129 9.91 9.52 -0.78
C VAL A 129 10.93 8.48 -0.34
N ASN A 130 10.52 7.23 -0.07
CA ASN A 130 11.47 6.17 0.31
C ASN A 130 12.33 5.71 -0.88
N PHE A 131 11.67 5.38 -1.99
CA PHE A 131 12.25 4.78 -3.18
C PHE A 131 11.45 5.24 -4.41
N TYR A 132 12.10 5.72 -5.47
CA TYR A 132 11.40 6.27 -6.64
C TYR A 132 11.74 5.61 -7.99
N GLY A 133 12.63 4.61 -8.01
CA GLY A 133 13.15 4.05 -9.26
C GLY A 133 12.19 3.18 -10.10
N SER A 134 11.00 2.83 -9.62
CA SER A 134 10.08 1.91 -10.31
C SER A 134 9.13 2.65 -11.25
N ALA A 135 8.80 2.04 -12.41
CA ALA A 135 7.96 2.66 -13.45
C ALA A 135 6.59 3.12 -12.93
N PHE A 136 5.90 2.30 -12.13
CA PHE A 136 4.59 2.65 -11.57
C PHE A 136 4.60 3.90 -10.67
N LYS A 137 5.75 4.20 -10.05
CA LYS A 137 5.92 5.38 -9.18
C LYS A 137 6.00 6.64 -10.04
N LYS A 138 6.84 6.59 -11.07
CA LYS A 138 6.99 7.65 -12.05
C LYS A 138 5.68 7.92 -12.77
N GLU A 139 5.01 6.88 -13.25
CA GLU A 139 3.68 6.98 -13.86
C GLU A 139 2.71 7.73 -12.93
N SER A 140 2.61 7.30 -11.66
CA SER A 140 1.68 7.93 -10.71
C SER A 140 1.97 9.40 -10.43
N PHE A 141 3.25 9.80 -10.41
CA PHE A 141 3.66 11.19 -10.17
C PHE A 141 3.50 12.04 -11.43
N GLN A 142 3.78 11.48 -12.61
CA GLN A 142 3.52 12.13 -13.89
C GLN A 142 2.03 12.44 -14.08
N LEU A 143 1.13 11.51 -13.72
CA LEU A 143 -0.32 11.75 -13.72
C LEU A 143 -0.74 12.88 -12.76
N LEU A 144 0.03 13.10 -11.69
CA LEU A 144 -0.16 14.21 -10.74
C LEU A 144 0.58 15.49 -11.16
N GLY A 145 1.24 15.52 -12.32
CA GLY A 145 2.02 16.66 -12.81
C GLY A 145 3.30 16.94 -12.01
N ILE A 146 3.76 15.98 -11.19
CA ILE A 146 4.96 16.13 -10.38
C ILE A 146 6.20 15.87 -11.24
N ASP A 147 7.11 16.84 -11.27
CA ASP A 147 8.40 16.72 -11.96
C ASP A 147 9.34 15.76 -11.23
N ASP A 148 9.82 14.73 -11.95
CA ASP A 148 10.83 13.77 -11.48
C ASP A 148 12.08 14.47 -10.92
N GLY A 149 12.46 15.64 -11.45
CA GLY A 149 13.62 16.41 -11.00
C GLY A 149 13.50 16.94 -9.56
N LYS A 150 12.29 17.03 -9.02
CA LYS A 150 12.02 17.47 -7.65
C LYS A 150 12.05 16.32 -6.64
N VAL A 151 12.03 15.07 -7.10
CA VAL A 151 11.82 13.91 -6.23
C VAL A 151 13.15 13.37 -5.72
N TRP A 152 13.30 13.34 -4.40
CA TRP A 152 14.42 12.68 -3.74
C TRP A 152 13.95 11.40 -3.03
N ASP A 153 14.79 10.37 -3.10
CA ASP A 153 14.63 9.11 -2.39
C ASP A 153 15.72 8.92 -1.33
N TYR A 154 15.68 7.81 -0.58
CA TYR A 154 16.67 7.51 0.48
C TYR A 154 18.13 7.51 0.03
N LYS A 155 18.40 7.40 -1.27
CA LYS A 155 19.77 7.44 -1.81
C LYS A 155 20.24 8.86 -2.14
N THR A 156 19.31 9.79 -2.31
CA THR A 156 19.56 11.11 -2.89
C THR A 156 19.27 12.27 -1.93
N HIS A 157 18.40 12.08 -0.94
CA HIS A 157 18.17 13.11 0.09
C HIS A 157 19.24 13.06 1.21
N PRO A 158 19.55 14.20 1.85
CA PRO A 158 20.39 14.22 3.05
C PRO A 158 19.69 13.52 4.21
N LYS A 159 20.39 12.63 4.93
CA LYS A 159 19.82 11.85 6.04
C LYS A 159 19.33 12.70 7.21
N TYR A 160 20.10 13.74 7.53
CA TYR A 160 19.81 14.71 8.57
C TYR A 160 19.94 16.09 7.96
N PHE A 161 18.88 16.88 8.03
CA PHE A 161 18.85 18.17 7.38
C PHE A 161 18.04 19.18 8.16
N VAL A 162 18.22 20.46 7.80
CA VAL A 162 17.32 21.55 8.16
C VAL A 162 16.74 22.13 6.87
N ALA A 163 15.42 22.20 6.78
CA ALA A 163 14.72 22.78 5.64
C ALA A 163 14.18 24.17 5.97
N ASP A 164 14.23 25.09 5.00
CA ASP A 164 13.63 26.43 5.16
C ASP A 164 12.14 26.34 5.46
N GLU A 165 11.43 25.46 4.75
CA GLU A 165 10.07 25.04 5.07
C GLU A 165 9.91 23.52 4.86
N LEU A 166 9.25 22.85 5.81
CA LEU A 166 8.94 21.42 5.72
C LEU A 166 7.46 21.19 5.94
N VAL A 167 6.83 20.49 5.00
CA VAL A 167 5.46 19.98 5.11
C VAL A 167 5.51 18.46 5.23
N THR A 168 4.79 17.89 6.19
CA THR A 168 4.65 16.44 6.38
C THR A 168 3.21 16.09 6.70
N VAL A 169 2.84 14.84 6.48
CA VAL A 169 1.47 14.36 6.55
C VAL A 169 1.40 12.98 7.21
N THR A 170 0.46 12.83 8.13
CA THR A 170 0.27 11.59 8.89
C THR A 170 -0.26 10.46 7.99
N ALA A 171 -0.21 9.22 8.48
CA ALA A 171 -0.63 8.06 7.70
C ALA A 171 -2.16 8.09 7.43
N PRO A 172 -2.61 7.84 6.19
CA PRO A 172 -4.03 7.83 5.84
C PRO A 172 -4.75 6.51 6.19
N ARG A 173 -3.98 5.47 6.55
CA ARG A 173 -4.48 4.14 6.89
C ARG A 173 -3.91 3.67 8.22
N THR A 174 -4.64 2.78 8.87
CA THR A 174 -4.19 2.04 10.06
C THR A 174 -4.73 0.62 9.99
N ARG A 175 -4.00 -0.35 10.57
CA ARG A 175 -4.41 -1.77 10.63
C ARG A 175 -4.86 -2.35 9.28
N LEU A 176 -4.19 -1.92 8.20
CA LEU A 176 -4.44 -2.32 6.81
C LEU A 176 -5.88 -2.02 6.32
N TYR A 177 -6.62 -1.15 7.00
CA TYR A 177 -7.91 -0.66 6.54
C TYR A 177 -7.72 0.43 5.49
N THR A 178 -8.44 0.33 4.38
CA THR A 178 -8.43 1.31 3.30
C THR A 178 -9.73 2.13 3.31
N PRO A 179 -9.69 3.40 3.75
CA PRO A 179 -10.86 4.27 3.71
C PRO A 179 -11.41 4.44 2.30
N SER A 180 -12.72 4.70 2.19
CA SER A 180 -13.39 4.87 0.90
C SER A 180 -12.83 6.04 0.08
N TRP A 181 -12.40 7.13 0.74
CA TRP A 181 -11.79 8.27 0.06
C TRP A 181 -10.40 7.95 -0.50
N VAL A 182 -9.65 7.05 0.14
CA VAL A 182 -8.38 6.53 -0.40
C VAL A 182 -8.67 5.75 -1.67
N ALA A 183 -9.64 4.83 -1.60
CA ALA A 183 -10.07 4.04 -2.75
C ALA A 183 -10.57 4.91 -3.91
N GLY A 184 -11.39 5.91 -3.62
CA GLY A 184 -11.90 6.85 -4.61
C GLY A 184 -10.78 7.62 -5.31
N PHE A 185 -9.88 8.23 -4.53
CA PHE A 185 -8.76 8.99 -5.08
C PHE A 185 -7.85 8.16 -5.98
N VAL A 186 -7.46 6.98 -5.51
CA VAL A 186 -6.58 6.09 -6.28
C VAL A 186 -7.29 5.63 -7.56
N SER A 187 -8.56 5.25 -7.48
CA SER A 187 -9.33 4.83 -8.66
C SER A 187 -9.48 5.94 -9.69
N GLU A 188 -9.71 7.17 -9.23
CA GLU A 188 -9.82 8.35 -10.08
C GLU A 188 -8.49 8.71 -10.75
N LEU A 189 -7.38 8.62 -10.01
CA LEU A 189 -6.04 8.91 -10.54
C LEU A 189 -5.67 8.03 -11.75
N PHE A 190 -6.12 6.78 -11.76
CA PHE A 190 -5.89 5.83 -12.85
C PHE A 190 -7.18 5.54 -13.63
N SER A 191 -8.04 6.55 -13.78
CA SER A 191 -9.36 6.40 -14.42
C SER A 191 -9.33 6.31 -15.94
N ALA A 192 -8.24 6.70 -16.59
CA ALA A 192 -8.13 6.72 -18.05
C ALA A 192 -8.49 5.36 -18.69
N ASP A 193 -9.32 5.40 -19.72
CA ASP A 193 -9.72 4.22 -20.46
C ASP A 193 -8.57 3.71 -21.35
N VAL A 194 -8.47 2.39 -21.49
CA VAL A 194 -7.64 1.76 -22.53
C VAL A 194 -8.53 1.33 -23.67
N ALA A 195 -8.03 1.51 -24.89
CA ALA A 195 -8.76 1.19 -26.13
C ALA A 195 -8.91 -0.32 -26.38
N GLU A 196 -8.15 -1.16 -25.67
CA GLU A 196 -8.08 -2.59 -25.93
C GLU A 196 -9.15 -3.37 -25.14
N PRO A 197 -9.73 -4.43 -25.74
CA PRO A 197 -10.60 -5.36 -25.02
C PRO A 197 -9.89 -5.96 -23.81
N THR A 198 -10.55 -5.90 -22.64
CA THR A 198 -10.02 -6.46 -21.39
C THR A 198 -10.75 -7.75 -21.02
N PRO A 199 -10.06 -8.75 -20.45
CA PRO A 199 -10.69 -10.00 -20.02
C PRO A 199 -11.63 -9.80 -18.82
N GLU A 200 -12.81 -10.43 -18.86
CA GLU A 200 -13.76 -10.41 -17.73
C GLU A 200 -13.31 -11.29 -16.54
N LYS A 201 -12.57 -12.36 -16.81
CA LYS A 201 -12.05 -13.27 -15.77
C LYS A 201 -10.53 -13.21 -15.76
N VAL A 202 -9.96 -12.75 -14.66
CA VAL A 202 -8.53 -12.45 -14.52
C VAL A 202 -7.90 -13.33 -13.45
N TYR A 203 -6.77 -13.94 -13.77
CA TYR A 203 -5.86 -14.51 -12.80
C TYR A 203 -4.62 -13.64 -12.70
N ILE A 204 -4.43 -12.96 -11.57
CA ILE A 204 -3.22 -12.19 -11.30
C ILE A 204 -2.14 -13.16 -10.85
N SER A 205 -1.20 -13.45 -11.74
CA SER A 205 -0.08 -14.34 -11.46
C SER A 205 0.94 -13.67 -10.52
N ARG A 206 1.70 -14.52 -9.84
CA ARG A 206 2.88 -14.11 -9.07
C ARG A 206 4.16 -14.80 -9.53
N SER A 207 4.18 -15.55 -10.64
CA SER A 207 5.35 -16.38 -10.98
C SER A 207 6.62 -15.60 -11.28
N LYS A 208 6.54 -14.32 -11.68
CA LYS A 208 7.70 -13.42 -11.80
C LYS A 208 8.09 -12.74 -10.48
N GLY A 209 7.28 -12.89 -9.43
CA GLY A 209 7.60 -12.44 -8.08
C GLY A 209 8.58 -13.38 -7.38
N ASN A 210 9.22 -12.90 -6.32
CA ASN A 210 10.16 -13.74 -5.58
C ASN A 210 9.48 -14.78 -4.69
N THR A 211 8.19 -14.59 -4.37
CA THR A 211 7.58 -15.24 -3.23
C THR A 211 6.05 -15.37 -3.30
N ARG A 212 5.48 -16.32 -2.55
CA ARG A 212 4.05 -16.72 -2.64
C ARG A 212 3.65 -17.09 -4.08
N ARG A 213 4.54 -17.78 -4.78
CA ARG A 213 4.28 -18.31 -6.12
C ARG A 213 3.56 -19.64 -6.02
N ILE A 214 2.75 -20.00 -7.01
CA ILE A 214 2.32 -21.38 -7.19
C ILE A 214 3.45 -22.09 -7.96
N LEU A 215 4.13 -23.07 -7.35
CA LEU A 215 5.30 -23.71 -7.97
C LEU A 215 4.94 -24.52 -9.22
N ASN A 216 3.74 -25.10 -9.23
CA ASN A 216 3.15 -25.82 -10.35
C ASN A 216 2.11 -24.95 -11.09
N GLU A 217 2.38 -23.66 -11.26
CA GLU A 217 1.42 -22.69 -11.84
C GLU A 217 0.89 -23.13 -13.21
N ALA A 218 1.68 -23.82 -14.03
CA ALA A 218 1.23 -24.30 -15.35
C ALA A 218 -0.04 -25.17 -15.25
N VAL A 219 -0.10 -26.10 -14.27
CA VAL A 219 -1.25 -26.97 -14.03
C VAL A 219 -2.46 -26.16 -13.56
N PHE A 220 -2.21 -25.19 -12.69
CA PHE A 220 -3.24 -24.28 -12.19
C PHE A 220 -3.84 -23.42 -13.32
N VAL A 221 -2.99 -22.84 -14.15
CA VAL A 221 -3.36 -21.98 -15.28
C VAL A 221 -4.16 -22.76 -16.33
N GLU A 222 -3.75 -23.99 -16.67
CA GLU A 222 -4.48 -24.84 -17.61
C GLU A 222 -5.94 -25.04 -17.18
N LYS A 223 -6.17 -25.26 -15.88
CA LYS A 223 -7.51 -25.51 -15.32
C LYS A 223 -8.39 -24.28 -15.34
N ILE A 224 -7.89 -23.15 -14.84
CA ILE A 224 -8.68 -21.92 -14.82
C ILE A 224 -8.90 -21.35 -16.22
N ALA A 225 -7.99 -21.63 -17.17
CA ALA A 225 -8.18 -21.26 -18.58
C ALA A 225 -9.42 -21.94 -19.18
N ALA A 226 -9.68 -23.21 -18.83
CA ALA A 226 -10.90 -23.92 -19.23
C ALA A 226 -12.18 -23.28 -18.63
N LEU A 227 -12.06 -22.53 -17.53
CA LEU A 227 -13.15 -21.75 -16.91
C LEU A 227 -13.25 -20.31 -17.46
N GLY A 228 -12.41 -19.96 -18.44
CA GLY A 228 -12.39 -18.66 -19.11
C GLY A 228 -11.44 -17.63 -18.50
N TYR A 229 -10.66 -17.97 -17.47
CA TYR A 229 -9.70 -17.04 -16.88
C TYR A 229 -8.52 -16.76 -17.83
N LYS A 230 -8.04 -15.52 -17.81
CA LYS A 230 -6.80 -15.11 -18.48
C LYS A 230 -5.74 -14.75 -17.43
N THR A 231 -4.56 -15.34 -17.58
CA THR A 231 -3.40 -14.99 -16.75
C THR A 231 -2.93 -13.58 -17.08
N TYR A 232 -2.72 -12.78 -16.04
CA TYR A 232 -2.30 -11.39 -16.12
C TYR A 232 -1.11 -11.14 -15.19
N TYR A 233 -0.09 -10.46 -15.71
CA TYR A 233 1.14 -10.13 -15.01
C TYR A 233 1.18 -8.61 -14.81
N CYS A 234 0.76 -8.12 -13.64
CA CYS A 234 0.66 -6.68 -13.39
C CYS A 234 1.98 -5.93 -13.66
N GLU A 235 3.12 -6.56 -13.39
CA GLU A 235 4.46 -6.02 -13.59
C GLU A 235 4.85 -5.77 -15.05
N ASP A 236 4.15 -6.34 -16.03
CA ASP A 236 4.40 -6.10 -17.45
C ASP A 236 3.64 -4.88 -17.99
N HIS A 237 2.77 -4.29 -17.18
CA HIS A 237 1.84 -3.26 -17.60
C HIS A 237 1.94 -2.01 -16.74
N SER A 238 1.47 -0.89 -17.29
CA SER A 238 1.25 0.33 -16.51
C SER A 238 0.17 0.11 -15.45
N VAL A 239 0.14 0.97 -14.43
CA VAL A 239 -0.93 0.96 -13.43
C VAL A 239 -2.25 1.33 -14.08
N ALA A 240 -2.29 2.30 -15.00
CA ALA A 240 -3.52 2.66 -15.72
C ALA A 240 -4.07 1.48 -16.54
N THR A 241 -3.21 0.75 -17.27
CA THR A 241 -3.62 -0.45 -18.01
C THR A 241 -4.18 -1.52 -17.06
N THR A 242 -3.48 -1.77 -15.95
CA THR A 242 -3.94 -2.73 -14.94
C THR A 242 -5.25 -2.29 -14.29
N ALA A 243 -5.41 -1.01 -13.98
CA ALA A 243 -6.62 -0.45 -13.41
C ALA A 243 -7.84 -0.68 -14.31
N ALA A 244 -7.69 -0.47 -15.61
CA ALA A 244 -8.77 -0.71 -16.57
C ALA A 244 -9.11 -2.21 -16.74
N VAL A 245 -8.09 -3.09 -16.79
CA VAL A 245 -8.32 -4.54 -16.80
C VAL A 245 -9.12 -4.98 -15.58
N ILE A 246 -8.74 -4.49 -14.40
CA ILE A 246 -9.38 -4.87 -13.15
C ILE A 246 -10.76 -4.23 -12.97
N ARG A 247 -10.98 -3.02 -13.52
CA ARG A 247 -12.30 -2.37 -13.54
C ARG A 247 -13.32 -3.17 -14.34
N ASN A 248 -12.90 -3.79 -15.43
CA ASN A 248 -13.77 -4.58 -16.29
C ASN A 248 -13.87 -6.06 -15.86
N ALA A 249 -13.05 -6.51 -14.91
CA ALA A 249 -13.06 -7.88 -14.43
C ALA A 249 -14.30 -8.15 -13.56
N THR A 250 -15.06 -9.17 -13.93
CA THR A 250 -16.15 -9.73 -13.13
C THR A 250 -15.65 -10.77 -12.13
N HIS A 251 -14.52 -11.42 -12.42
CA HIS A 251 -13.89 -12.41 -11.54
C HIS A 251 -12.37 -12.22 -11.50
N ILE A 252 -11.80 -12.25 -10.31
CA ILE A 252 -10.38 -12.08 -10.06
C ILE A 252 -9.91 -13.21 -9.14
N ILE A 253 -8.93 -13.99 -9.59
CA ILE A 253 -8.17 -14.90 -8.72
C ILE A 253 -6.77 -14.32 -8.56
N ALA A 254 -6.23 -14.29 -7.34
CA ALA A 254 -4.84 -13.92 -7.15
C ALA A 254 -4.28 -14.59 -5.89
N PRO A 255 -3.00 -15.00 -5.88
CA PRO A 255 -2.35 -15.29 -4.63
C PRO A 255 -2.06 -14.01 -3.84
N HIS A 256 -2.11 -14.10 -2.51
CA HIS A 256 -1.96 -12.96 -1.62
C HIS A 256 -0.68 -12.16 -1.91
N GLY A 257 -0.82 -10.84 -1.95
CA GLY A 257 0.29 -9.89 -1.96
C GLY A 257 -0.01 -8.66 -2.81
N ALA A 258 1.02 -7.86 -3.07
CA ALA A 258 0.85 -6.52 -3.64
C ALA A 258 0.11 -6.48 -4.99
N GLY A 259 0.17 -7.53 -5.81
CA GLY A 259 -0.62 -7.61 -7.05
C GLY A 259 -2.13 -7.56 -6.80
N LEU A 260 -2.61 -8.15 -5.70
CA LEU A 260 -4.02 -8.14 -5.31
C LEU A 260 -4.49 -6.76 -4.80
N ALA A 261 -3.58 -5.82 -4.50
CA ALA A 261 -3.96 -4.44 -4.19
C ALA A 261 -4.71 -3.76 -5.34
N ASN A 262 -4.57 -4.25 -6.57
CA ASN A 262 -5.29 -3.75 -7.72
C ASN A 262 -6.82 -3.92 -7.63
N ILE A 263 -7.37 -4.76 -6.74
CA ILE A 263 -8.83 -4.84 -6.55
C ILE A 263 -9.45 -3.53 -6.06
N ILE A 264 -8.64 -2.54 -5.64
CA ILE A 264 -9.08 -1.17 -5.43
C ILE A 264 -9.81 -0.59 -6.65
N PHE A 265 -9.39 -1.00 -7.87
CA PHE A 265 -9.96 -0.57 -9.14
C PHE A 265 -11.20 -1.38 -9.57
N ALA A 266 -11.50 -2.50 -8.89
CA ALA A 266 -12.63 -3.34 -9.22
C ALA A 266 -13.96 -2.63 -8.95
N THR A 267 -14.98 -3.01 -9.71
CA THR A 267 -16.34 -2.50 -9.56
C THR A 267 -17.12 -3.31 -8.51
N PRO A 268 -18.14 -2.71 -7.85
CA PRO A 268 -18.99 -3.45 -6.91
C PRO A 268 -19.58 -4.71 -7.55
N GLY A 269 -19.61 -5.81 -6.79
CA GLY A 269 -20.10 -7.11 -7.23
C GLY A 269 -19.06 -8.04 -7.86
N THR A 270 -17.85 -7.56 -8.19
CA THR A 270 -16.76 -8.41 -8.69
C THR A 270 -16.45 -9.53 -7.70
N GLN A 271 -16.29 -10.75 -8.21
CA GLN A 271 -15.89 -11.92 -7.44
C GLN A 271 -14.36 -11.91 -7.26
N VAL A 272 -13.88 -11.98 -6.03
CA VAL A 272 -12.44 -12.00 -5.71
C VAL A 272 -12.12 -13.25 -4.91
N ILE A 273 -11.24 -14.08 -5.47
CA ILE A 273 -10.71 -15.27 -4.82
C ILE A 273 -9.24 -15.02 -4.49
N GLU A 274 -8.95 -14.87 -3.20
CA GLU A 274 -7.59 -14.76 -2.70
C GLU A 274 -7.05 -16.14 -2.33
N LEU A 275 -5.91 -16.50 -2.92
CA LEU A 275 -5.18 -17.72 -2.59
C LEU A 275 -4.09 -17.40 -1.56
N PHE A 276 -4.06 -18.11 -0.45
CA PHE A 276 -3.04 -17.89 0.58
C PHE A 276 -2.50 -19.20 1.13
N CYS A 277 -1.36 -19.13 1.81
CA CYS A 277 -0.75 -20.27 2.49
C CYS A 277 -0.29 -19.80 3.88
N ALA A 278 0.99 -19.49 4.05
CA ALA A 278 1.58 -19.10 5.34
C ALA A 278 1.42 -17.63 5.70
N HIS A 279 0.99 -16.82 4.74
CA HIS A 279 0.82 -15.40 4.95
C HIS A 279 -0.65 -15.05 4.70
N LEU A 280 -1.37 -14.89 5.79
CA LEU A 280 -2.75 -14.43 5.81
C LEU A 280 -2.78 -13.00 6.33
N SER A 281 -3.51 -12.12 5.64
CA SER A 281 -3.79 -10.76 6.08
C SER A 281 -5.20 -10.38 5.66
N PRO A 282 -5.99 -9.73 6.53
CA PRO A 282 -7.34 -9.31 6.18
C PRO A 282 -7.38 -8.07 5.28
N GLU A 283 -6.25 -7.53 4.82
CA GLU A 283 -6.19 -6.28 4.04
C GLU A 283 -7.15 -6.28 2.85
N PHE A 284 -7.10 -7.33 2.01
CA PHE A 284 -7.91 -7.40 0.80
C PHE A 284 -9.34 -7.83 1.07
N TYR A 285 -9.59 -8.57 2.15
CA TYR A 285 -10.94 -8.79 2.67
C TYR A 285 -11.59 -7.47 3.09
N LYS A 286 -10.92 -6.66 3.91
CA LYS A 286 -11.40 -5.33 4.35
C LYS A 286 -11.63 -4.39 3.17
N MET A 287 -10.71 -4.39 2.21
CA MET A 287 -10.86 -3.60 0.98
C MET A 287 -12.06 -4.07 0.15
N SER A 288 -12.30 -5.38 0.08
CA SER A 288 -13.47 -5.93 -0.60
C SER A 288 -14.77 -5.47 0.05
N LEU A 289 -14.84 -5.44 1.39
CA LEU A 289 -16.00 -4.90 2.10
C LEU A 289 -16.25 -3.41 1.77
N SER A 290 -15.21 -2.57 1.80
CA SER A 290 -15.36 -1.14 1.52
C SER A 290 -15.67 -0.81 0.06
N ARG A 291 -15.34 -1.73 -0.85
CA ARG A 291 -15.61 -1.63 -2.30
C ARG A 291 -16.87 -2.37 -2.76
N GLY A 292 -17.52 -3.11 -1.88
CA GLY A 292 -18.69 -3.93 -2.21
C GLY A 292 -18.36 -5.12 -3.13
N LEU A 293 -17.20 -5.74 -2.95
CA LEU A 293 -16.77 -6.93 -3.72
C LEU A 293 -17.18 -8.22 -2.99
N ASN A 294 -17.39 -9.28 -3.77
CA ASN A 294 -17.71 -10.60 -3.25
C ASN A 294 -16.41 -11.38 -3.05
N TYR A 295 -15.93 -11.44 -1.81
CA TYR A 295 -14.62 -11.98 -1.50
C TYR A 295 -14.68 -13.38 -0.90
N GLN A 296 -13.77 -14.24 -1.36
CA GLN A 296 -13.48 -15.55 -0.78
C GLN A 296 -11.96 -15.70 -0.59
N ALA A 297 -11.55 -16.15 0.58
CA ALA A 297 -10.18 -16.60 0.81
C ALA A 297 -10.13 -18.12 0.70
N ILE A 298 -9.10 -18.66 0.04
CA ILE A 298 -8.87 -20.09 -0.10
C ILE A 298 -7.43 -20.38 0.32
N GLN A 299 -7.29 -21.20 1.35
CA GLN A 299 -5.99 -21.73 1.74
C GLN A 299 -5.52 -22.78 0.73
N ILE A 300 -4.26 -22.68 0.31
CA ILE A 300 -3.57 -23.60 -0.58
C ILE A 300 -2.37 -24.20 0.18
N PRO A 301 -2.05 -25.50 -0.02
CA PRO A 301 -0.89 -26.12 0.58
C PRO A 301 0.41 -25.37 0.27
N GLY A 302 1.33 -25.40 1.23
CA GLY A 302 2.70 -24.94 1.04
C GLY A 302 3.47 -25.84 0.05
N ALA A 303 4.71 -25.43 -0.24
CA ALA A 303 5.57 -26.16 -1.17
C ALA A 303 5.87 -27.62 -0.76
N LYS A 304 5.65 -28.02 0.50
CA LYS A 304 5.78 -29.42 0.95
C LYS A 304 4.43 -30.13 1.09
N GLY A 305 3.33 -29.52 0.62
CA GLY A 305 1.98 -30.09 0.64
C GLY A 305 1.24 -29.92 1.96
N GLU A 306 1.78 -29.13 2.89
CA GLU A 306 1.19 -28.89 4.21
C GLU A 306 0.19 -27.72 4.20
N MET A 307 -0.95 -27.91 4.85
CA MET A 307 -1.87 -26.83 5.22
C MET A 307 -1.42 -26.24 6.55
N ILE A 308 -1.65 -24.94 6.73
CA ILE A 308 -1.28 -24.25 7.97
C ILE A 308 -2.50 -24.13 8.87
N ASP A 309 -2.32 -24.45 10.14
CA ASP A 309 -3.36 -24.25 11.14
C ASP A 309 -3.45 -22.76 11.48
N VAL A 310 -4.31 -22.05 10.75
CA VAL A 310 -4.50 -20.60 10.90
C VAL A 310 -4.93 -20.23 12.32
N ALA A 311 -5.66 -21.09 13.01
CA ALA A 311 -6.17 -20.82 14.37
C ALA A 311 -5.05 -20.82 15.43
N ASN A 312 -3.95 -21.53 15.16
CA ASN A 312 -2.82 -21.69 16.07
C ASN A 312 -1.53 -21.03 15.56
N MET A 313 -1.63 -20.13 14.57
CA MET A 313 -0.47 -19.38 14.08
C MET A 313 0.03 -18.39 15.14
N ASP A 314 1.24 -18.61 15.64
CA ASP A 314 1.93 -17.68 16.53
C ASP A 314 2.55 -16.52 15.72
N TYR A 315 1.85 -15.37 15.68
CA TYR A 315 2.40 -14.14 15.11
C TYR A 315 3.09 -13.22 16.15
N THR A 316 3.24 -13.66 17.41
CA THR A 316 3.87 -12.87 18.47
C THR A 316 5.40 -12.96 18.48
N ASN A 317 5.96 -13.95 17.78
CA ASN A 317 7.39 -14.03 17.50
C ASN A 317 7.77 -13.07 16.37
N ASP A 318 8.20 -11.87 16.77
CA ASP A 318 8.71 -10.80 15.92
C ASP A 318 9.67 -11.30 14.82
N ARG A 319 9.29 -11.08 13.55
CA ARG A 319 10.17 -11.00 12.36
C ARG A 319 11.00 -12.23 11.97
N GLU A 320 10.79 -13.41 12.53
CA GLU A 320 11.43 -14.64 12.04
C GLU A 320 10.42 -15.68 11.54
N TYR A 321 10.41 -15.83 10.20
CA TYR A 321 10.08 -17.06 9.46
C TYR A 321 8.65 -17.65 9.54
N PHE A 322 7.68 -16.92 9.02
CA PHE A 322 6.89 -17.51 7.93
C PHE A 322 7.21 -16.71 6.68
N HIS A 323 8.32 -17.10 6.04
CA HIS A 323 8.63 -16.63 4.70
C HIS A 323 7.37 -16.77 3.85
N SER A 324 7.28 -15.89 2.90
CA SER A 324 6.43 -15.95 1.74
C SER A 324 6.59 -17.28 0.97
N MET A 325 6.02 -18.34 1.54
CA MET A 325 6.12 -19.71 1.09
C MET A 325 5.44 -19.81 -0.26
N ASN A 326 6.12 -20.45 -1.19
CA ASN A 326 5.47 -20.85 -2.42
C ASN A 326 4.44 -21.94 -2.10
N MET A 327 3.40 -21.96 -2.92
CA MET A 327 2.25 -22.82 -2.82
C MET A 327 2.36 -23.94 -3.84
N LEU A 328 1.63 -25.03 -3.57
CA LEU A 328 1.39 -26.09 -4.52
C LEU A 328 -0.11 -26.22 -4.73
N ALA A 329 -0.60 -25.95 -5.94
CA ALA A 329 -2.01 -26.11 -6.25
C ALA A 329 -2.31 -27.59 -6.48
N ASP A 330 -3.35 -28.14 -5.85
CA ASP A 330 -3.81 -29.52 -6.08
C ASP A 330 -5.18 -29.57 -6.78
N ASP A 331 -5.50 -30.76 -7.29
CA ASP A 331 -6.70 -31.01 -8.09
C ASP A 331 -8.01 -30.97 -7.29
N ALA A 332 -7.95 -31.31 -6.01
CA ALA A 332 -9.11 -31.38 -5.13
C ALA A 332 -9.58 -29.98 -4.69
N LEU A 333 -8.65 -29.04 -4.58
CA LEU A 333 -8.91 -27.64 -4.23
C LEU A 333 -9.61 -26.87 -5.34
N LEU A 334 -9.19 -27.09 -6.59
CA LEU A 334 -9.67 -26.34 -7.76
C LEU A 334 -11.07 -26.77 -8.21
N SER A 335 -11.46 -28.01 -7.94
CA SER A 335 -12.72 -28.59 -8.42
C SER A 335 -13.93 -28.32 -7.53
N ARG A 336 -13.73 -27.85 -6.29
CA ARG A 336 -14.80 -27.64 -5.29
C ARG A 336 -15.13 -26.18 -5.00
N ARG A 337 -14.28 -25.25 -5.41
CA ARG A 337 -14.32 -23.84 -4.95
C ARG A 337 -14.15 -22.78 -6.04
N LEU A 338 -13.99 -23.16 -7.32
CA LEU A 338 -13.81 -22.25 -8.46
C LEU A 338 -15.01 -22.25 -9.42
#